data_AF-W0FJA0-F1
#
_entry.id   AF-W0FJA0-F1
#
_cell.length_a   1.000
_cell.length_b   1.000
_cell.length_c   1.000
_cell.angle_alpha   90.00
_cell.angle_beta   90.00
_cell.angle_gamma   90.00
#
_symmetry.space_group_name_H-M   'P 1'
#
loop_
_entity.id
_entity.type
_entity.pdbx_description
1 polymer ?
#
loop_
_entity_poly.entity_id
_entity_poly.type
_entity_poly.pdbx_seq_one_letter_code
_entity_poly.pdbx_strand_id
1 'polypeptide(L)'
;QHINIWEEMASLLLPFLILCLANWAMTTLFEGKGRFKDIYIAMCYALVPYILIQLPMILVSNMLTYEEGSLYNVMLSFSIIWCAFLAFVGLMQIHDYGPGKTFIFIIVTIFGAAVIIFLALVFFSLLSDAVGFFVSLYKEMAFRLN
;
A
#
# COMPACT_ATOMS: atom_id res chain seq x y z
N GLN A 1 -0.71 4.61 -25.67
CA GLN A 1 -1.06 4.98 -24.28
C GLN A 1 0.05 5.86 -23.73
N HIS A 2 -0.26 7.08 -23.28
CA HIS A 2 0.72 7.89 -22.55
C HIS A 2 0.81 7.34 -21.13
N ILE A 3 1.96 6.76 -20.77
CA ILE A 3 2.19 6.29 -19.40
C ILE A 3 2.55 7.51 -18.57
N ASN A 4 1.66 7.90 -17.65
CA ASN A 4 1.94 8.95 -16.69
C ASN A 4 2.76 8.35 -15.54
N ILE A 5 4.07 8.52 -15.59
CA ILE A 5 5.01 7.95 -14.61
C ILE A 5 4.61 8.33 -13.17
N TRP A 6 4.12 9.56 -12.97
CA TRP A 6 3.68 10.03 -11.65
C TRP A 6 2.47 9.28 -11.12
N GLU A 7 1.52 8.94 -12.01
CA GLU A 7 0.31 8.21 -11.66
C GLU A 7 0.61 6.75 -11.36
N GLU A 8 1.47 6.11 -12.15
CA GLU A 8 1.93 4.73 -11.90
C GLU A 8 2.73 4.61 -10.61
N MET A 9 3.58 5.60 -10.29
CA MET A 9 4.28 5.63 -9.02
C MET A 9 3.30 5.82 -7.85
N ALA A 10 2.32 6.71 -7.99
CA ALA A 10 1.33 6.98 -6.96
C ALA A 10 0.42 5.76 -6.72
N SER A 11 0.01 5.06 -7.78
CA SER A 11 -0.85 3.88 -7.70
C SER A 11 -0.22 2.74 -6.89
N LEU A 12 1.11 2.64 -6.88
CA LEU A 12 1.86 1.68 -6.07
C LEU A 12 2.20 2.21 -4.67
N LEU A 13 2.76 3.42 -4.59
CA LEU A 13 3.29 3.95 -3.33
C LEU A 13 2.20 4.35 -2.33
N LEU A 14 1.07 4.89 -2.79
CA LEU A 14 0.00 5.32 -1.89
C LEU A 14 -0.61 4.13 -1.12
N PRO A 15 -1.09 3.06 -1.77
CA PRO A 15 -1.63 1.90 -1.04
C PRO A 15 -0.60 1.25 -0.11
N PHE A 16 0.67 1.18 -0.54
CA PHE A 16 1.75 0.63 0.27
C PHE A 16 1.99 1.44 1.56
N LEU A 17 2.06 2.77 1.45
CA LEU A 17 2.25 3.64 2.61
C LEU A 17 1.02 3.63 3.53
N ILE A 18 -0.19 3.59 2.97
CA ILE A 18 -1.43 3.46 3.75
C ILE A 18 -1.42 2.14 4.51
N LEU A 19 -0.96 1.04 3.90
CA LEU A 19 -0.87 -0.24 4.57
C LEU A 19 0.15 -0.22 5.72
N CYS A 20 1.32 0.41 5.53
CA CYS A 20 2.30 0.60 6.60
C CYS A 20 1.74 1.48 7.74
N LEU A 21 1.00 2.54 7.39
CA LEU A 21 0.38 3.44 8.35
C LEU A 21 -0.74 2.73 9.14
N ALA A 22 -1.57 1.95 8.45
CA ALA A 22 -2.62 1.13 9.05
C ALA A 22 -2.01 0.11 10.03
N ASN A 23 -0.93 -0.55 9.61
CA ASN A 23 -0.22 -1.53 10.42
C ASN A 23 0.31 -0.88 11.71
N TRP A 24 0.96 0.28 11.58
CA TRP A 24 1.43 1.05 12.72
C TRP A 24 0.29 1.55 13.61
N ALA A 25 -0.81 2.04 13.05
CA ALA A 25 -1.96 2.48 13.83
C ALA A 25 -2.58 1.30 14.61
N MET A 26 -2.64 0.11 14.01
CA MET A 26 -3.18 -1.08 14.64
C MET A 26 -2.32 -1.63 15.79
N THR A 27 -1.05 -1.26 15.89
CA THR A 27 -0.23 -1.67 17.05
C THR A 27 -0.75 -1.11 18.35
N THR A 28 -1.45 0.03 18.32
CA THR A 28 -2.08 0.61 19.52
C THR A 28 -3.21 -0.27 20.05
N LEU A 29 -3.95 -0.93 19.14
CA LEU A 29 -5.05 -1.82 19.49
C LEU A 29 -4.58 -3.22 19.91
N PHE A 30 -3.51 -3.73 19.29
CA PHE A 30 -2.98 -5.07 19.54
C PHE A 30 -1.73 -5.10 20.44
N GLU A 31 -1.40 -3.99 21.10
CA GLU A 31 -0.23 -3.84 21.98
C GLU A 31 1.09 -4.24 21.28
N GLY A 32 1.27 -3.79 20.05
CA GLY A 32 2.47 -4.06 19.24
C GLY A 32 3.62 -3.12 19.56
N LYS A 33 4.84 -3.66 19.54
CA LYS A 33 6.07 -2.89 19.82
C LYS A 33 6.68 -2.19 18.60
N GLY A 34 6.20 -2.53 17.40
CA GLY A 34 6.75 -2.05 16.14
C GLY A 34 6.65 -0.54 15.95
N ARG A 35 7.75 0.09 15.54
CA ARG A 35 7.76 1.48 15.08
C ARG A 35 7.48 1.53 13.58
N PHE A 36 6.92 2.64 13.10
CA PHE A 36 6.63 2.84 11.68
C PHE A 36 7.84 2.58 10.77
N LYS A 37 9.03 3.04 11.18
CA LYS A 37 10.28 2.81 10.44
C LYS A 37 10.60 1.33 10.26
N ASP A 38 10.43 0.54 11.32
CA ASP A 38 10.76 -0.90 11.30
C ASP A 38 9.77 -1.65 10.40
N ILE A 39 8.48 -1.30 10.49
CA ILE A 39 7.41 -1.84 9.65
C ILE A 39 7.71 -1.54 8.17
N TYR A 40 8.04 -0.29 7.84
CA TYR A 40 8.38 0.11 6.48
C TYR A 40 9.57 -0.69 5.93
N ILE A 41 10.65 -0.83 6.71
CA ILE A 41 11.83 -1.60 6.31
C ILE A 41 11.48 -3.07 6.08
N ALA A 42 10.72 -3.70 6.97
CA ALA A 42 10.32 -5.10 6.80
C ALA A 42 9.41 -5.31 5.59
N MET A 43 8.46 -4.41 5.34
CA MET A 43 7.59 -4.49 4.16
C MET A 43 8.38 -4.30 2.85
N CYS A 44 9.36 -3.38 2.82
CA CYS A 44 10.27 -3.25 1.68
C CYS A 44 11.16 -4.49 1.50
N TYR A 45 11.70 -5.03 2.59
CA TYR A 45 12.53 -6.25 2.56
C TYR A 45 11.74 -7.47 2.07
N ALA A 46 10.46 -7.57 2.46
CA ALA A 46 9.59 -8.64 2.02
C ALA A 46 9.36 -8.65 0.50
N LEU A 47 9.50 -7.52 -0.20
CA LEU A 47 9.33 -7.42 -1.66
C LEU A 47 10.59 -7.79 -2.46
N VAL A 48 11.73 -8.01 -1.80
CA VAL A 48 13.00 -8.33 -2.47
C VAL A 48 12.93 -9.59 -3.34
N PRO A 49 12.32 -10.72 -2.91
CA PRO A 49 12.23 -11.92 -3.76
C PRO A 49 11.50 -11.67 -5.08
N TYR A 50 10.46 -10.84 -5.08
CA TYR A 50 9.74 -10.45 -6.29
C TYR A 50 10.66 -9.74 -7.28
N ILE A 51 11.41 -8.73 -6.81
CA ILE A 51 12.33 -7.97 -7.65
C ILE A 51 13.43 -8.88 -8.22
N LEU A 52 14.01 -9.74 -7.37
CA LEU A 52 15.10 -10.64 -7.75
C LEU A 52 14.68 -11.70 -8.78
N ILE A 53 13.47 -12.23 -8.69
CA ILE A 53 12.96 -13.23 -9.64
C ILE A 53 12.44 -12.56 -10.91
N GLN A 54 11.77 -11.41 -10.79
CA GLN A 54 11.14 -10.75 -11.92
C GLN A 54 12.15 -10.11 -12.88
N LEU A 55 13.26 -9.56 -12.36
CA LEU A 55 14.34 -8.98 -13.19
C LEU A 55 14.87 -9.95 -14.26
N PRO A 56 15.35 -11.17 -13.93
CA PRO A 56 15.79 -12.13 -14.94
C PRO A 56 14.62 -12.65 -15.79
N MET A 57 13.42 -12.79 -15.20
CA MET A 57 12.24 -13.24 -15.95
C MET A 57 11.80 -12.27 -17.06
N ILE A 58 12.07 -10.97 -16.93
CA ILE A 58 11.84 -9.98 -18.01
C ILE A 58 12.76 -10.23 -19.21
N LEU A 59 13.99 -10.68 -18.98
CA LEU A 59 14.90 -11.03 -20.08
C LEU A 59 14.44 -12.32 -20.74
N VAL A 60 14.12 -13.32 -19.92
CA VAL A 60 13.68 -14.65 -20.36
C VAL A 60 12.32 -14.59 -21.07
N SER A 61 11.41 -13.68 -20.70
CA SER A 61 10.10 -13.52 -21.35
C SER A 61 10.18 -13.14 -22.83
N ASN A 62 11.27 -12.54 -23.30
CA ASN A 62 11.47 -12.24 -24.72
C ASN A 62 11.86 -13.49 -25.53
N MET A 63 12.30 -14.56 -24.86
CA MET A 63 12.68 -15.83 -25.48
C MET A 63 11.54 -16.85 -25.42
N LEU A 64 10.59 -16.69 -24.50
CA LEU A 64 9.45 -17.58 -24.36
C LEU A 64 8.43 -17.37 -25.46
N THR A 65 7.96 -18.48 -26.04
CA THR A 65 6.73 -18.52 -26.84
C THR A 65 5.50 -18.53 -25.93
N TYR A 66 4.33 -18.16 -26.48
CA TYR A 66 3.08 -18.05 -25.72
C TYR A 66 2.70 -19.36 -25.00
N GLU A 67 3.05 -20.51 -25.57
CA GLU A 67 2.81 -21.84 -24.99
C GLU A 67 3.67 -22.10 -23.74
N GLU A 68 4.82 -21.45 -23.62
CA GLU A 68 5.74 -21.58 -22.47
C GLU A 68 5.40 -20.60 -21.33
N GLY A 69 4.38 -19.76 -21.49
CA GLY A 69 3.96 -18.78 -20.49
C GLY A 69 3.58 -19.38 -19.12
N SER A 70 3.37 -20.70 -19.05
CA SER A 70 3.20 -21.42 -17.78
C SER A 70 4.41 -21.27 -16.85
N LEU A 71 5.64 -21.30 -17.38
CA LEU A 71 6.86 -21.16 -16.57
C LEU A 71 6.95 -19.78 -15.92
N TYR A 72 6.55 -18.73 -16.65
CA TYR A 72 6.47 -17.37 -16.10
C TYR A 72 5.48 -17.28 -14.94
N ASN A 73 4.30 -17.86 -15.09
CA ASN A 73 3.26 -17.84 -14.04
C ASN A 73 3.68 -18.63 -12.78
N VAL A 74 4.43 -19.72 -12.94
CA VAL A 74 4.97 -20.49 -11.81
C VAL A 74 5.99 -19.66 -11.04
N MET A 75 6.93 -19.01 -11.73
CA MET A 75 7.94 -18.15 -11.09
C MET A 75 7.31 -16.93 -10.42
N LEU A 76 6.32 -16.31 -11.07
CA LEU A 76 5.55 -15.22 -10.49
C LEU A 76 4.86 -15.65 -9.19
N SER A 77 4.11 -16.75 -9.22
CA SER A 77 3.39 -17.27 -8.04
C SER A 77 4.34 -17.61 -6.90
N PHE A 78 5.46 -18.25 -7.21
CA PHE A 78 6.51 -18.58 -6.24
C PHE A 78 7.07 -17.31 -5.57
N SER A 79 7.37 -16.28 -6.36
CA SER A 79 7.90 -15.01 -5.84
C SER A 79 6.90 -14.32 -4.91
N ILE A 80 5.60 -14.32 -5.23
CA ILE A 80 4.54 -13.71 -4.42
C ILE A 80 4.36 -14.46 -3.09
N ILE A 81 4.32 -15.80 -3.14
CA ILE A 81 4.22 -16.63 -1.93
C ILE A 81 5.40 -16.36 -0.99
N TRP A 82 6.62 -16.24 -1.55
CA TRP A 82 7.80 -15.92 -0.77
C TRP A 82 7.71 -14.52 -0.15
N CYS A 83 7.26 -13.51 -0.90
CA CYS A 83 7.07 -12.16 -0.36
C CYS A 83 6.05 -12.14 0.78
N ALA A 84 4.91 -12.82 0.62
CA ALA A 84 3.88 -12.92 1.65
C ALA A 84 4.42 -13.61 2.92
N PHE A 85 5.23 -14.67 2.77
CA PHE A 85 5.87 -15.34 3.88
C PHE A 85 6.86 -14.42 4.62
N LEU A 86 7.71 -13.69 3.90
CA LEU A 86 8.63 -12.73 4.52
C LEU A 86 7.91 -11.58 5.21
N ALA A 87 6.83 -11.06 4.63
CA ALA A 87 6.01 -10.03 5.25
C ALA A 87 5.39 -10.54 6.57
N PHE A 88 4.86 -11.75 6.57
CA PHE A 88 4.31 -12.38 7.79
C PHE A 88 5.37 -12.53 8.87
N VAL A 89 6.53 -13.11 8.53
CA VAL A 89 7.63 -13.30 9.50
C VAL A 89 8.19 -11.97 9.99
N GLY A 90 8.36 -10.99 9.10
CA GLY A 90 8.86 -9.66 9.46
C GLY A 90 7.95 -8.94 10.44
N LEU A 91 6.64 -8.94 10.19
CA LEU A 91 5.65 -8.36 11.10
C LEU A 91 5.60 -9.11 12.45
N MET A 92 5.66 -10.44 12.41
CA MET A 92 5.70 -11.26 13.63
C MET A 92 6.86 -10.87 14.54
N GLN A 93 8.06 -10.70 13.97
CA GLN A 93 9.27 -10.32 14.72
C GLN A 93 9.22 -8.88 15.22
N ILE A 94 8.79 -7.92 14.38
CA ILE A 94 8.74 -6.49 14.74
C ILE A 94 7.76 -6.23 15.89
N HIS A 95 6.60 -6.88 15.85
CA HIS A 95 5.57 -6.66 16.86
C HIS A 95 5.68 -7.59 18.07
N ASP A 96 6.61 -8.56 18.05
CA ASP A 96 6.76 -9.58 19.08
C ASP A 96 5.45 -10.36 19.30
N TYR A 97 4.83 -10.75 18.19
CA TYR A 97 3.56 -11.47 18.17
C TYR A 97 3.77 -12.97 17.94
N GLY A 98 2.90 -13.80 18.54
CA GLY A 98 2.78 -15.19 18.12
C GLY A 98 2.20 -15.31 16.70
N PRO A 99 2.38 -16.45 16.01
CA PRO A 99 1.90 -16.64 14.64
C PRO A 99 0.39 -16.47 14.49
N GLY A 100 -0.41 -16.99 15.43
CA GLY A 100 -1.88 -16.84 15.41
C GLY A 100 -2.34 -15.39 15.59
N LYS A 101 -1.69 -14.64 16.49
CA LYS A 101 -1.97 -13.21 16.70
C LYS A 101 -1.60 -12.40 15.45
N THR A 102 -0.46 -12.71 14.82
CA THR A 102 0.01 -12.04 13.60
C THR A 102 -0.96 -12.23 12.44
N PHE A 103 -1.53 -13.43 12.27
CA PHE A 103 -2.51 -13.70 11.21
C PHE A 103 -3.77 -12.83 11.36
N ILE A 104 -4.34 -12.78 12.56
CA ILE A 104 -5.50 -11.93 12.85
C ILE A 104 -5.13 -10.44 12.68
N PHE A 105 -3.95 -10.05 13.14
CA PHE A 105 -3.46 -8.68 13.04
C PHE A 105 -3.34 -8.21 11.59
N ILE A 106 -2.87 -9.06 10.67
CA ILE A 106 -2.79 -8.72 9.23
C ILE A 106 -4.19 -8.49 8.65
N ILE A 107 -5.17 -9.34 8.97
CA ILE A 107 -6.56 -9.18 8.51
C ILE A 107 -7.14 -7.85 9.03
N VAL A 108 -6.95 -7.57 10.30
CA VAL A 108 -7.43 -6.33 10.91
C VAL A 108 -6.69 -5.11 10.33
N THR A 109 -5.39 -5.23 10.02
CA THR A 109 -4.63 -4.17 9.34
C THR A 109 -5.20 -3.83 7.97
N ILE A 110 -5.60 -4.82 7.18
CA ILE A 110 -6.24 -4.59 5.87
C ILE A 110 -7.57 -3.85 6.05
N PHE A 111 -8.38 -4.24 7.04
CA PHE A 111 -9.60 -3.52 7.38
C PHE A 111 -9.32 -2.09 7.86
N GLY A 112 -8.28 -1.89 8.68
CA GLY A 112 -7.82 -0.59 9.14
C GLY A 112 -7.39 0.32 7.98
N ALA A 113 -6.72 -0.24 6.97
CA ALA A 113 -6.37 0.50 5.75
C ALA A 113 -7.61 0.98 4.99
N ALA A 114 -8.65 0.14 4.87
CA ALA A 114 -9.92 0.54 4.27
C ALA A 114 -10.60 1.69 5.04
N VAL A 115 -10.57 1.65 6.38
CA VAL A 115 -11.08 2.73 7.23
C VAL A 115 -10.28 4.03 7.02
N ILE A 116 -8.95 3.96 6.95
CA ILE A 116 -8.10 5.13 6.69
C ILE A 116 -8.44 5.76 5.33
N ILE A 117 -8.60 4.94 4.28
CA ILE A 117 -8.99 5.41 2.94
C ILE A 117 -10.36 6.09 3.01
N PHE A 118 -11.34 5.48 3.68
CA PHE A 118 -12.67 6.06 3.85
C PHE A 118 -12.62 7.42 4.56
N LEU A 119 -11.87 7.53 5.66
CA LEU A 119 -11.70 8.79 6.38
C LEU A 119 -11.00 9.86 5.53
N ALA A 120 -9.98 9.48 4.77
CA ALA A 120 -9.30 10.41 3.86
C ALA A 120 -10.26 10.95 2.79
N LEU A 121 -11.09 10.08 2.19
CA LEU A 121 -12.09 10.50 1.20
C LEU A 121 -13.12 11.46 1.79
N VAL A 122 -13.66 11.16 2.98
CA VAL A 122 -14.61 12.05 3.68
C VAL A 122 -13.95 13.39 4.01
N PHE A 123 -12.71 13.37 4.49
CA PHE A 123 -11.96 14.59 4.79
C PHE A 123 -11.75 15.46 3.55
N PHE A 124 -11.33 14.88 2.42
CA PHE A 124 -11.17 15.63 1.18
C PHE A 124 -12.50 16.16 0.64
N SER A 125 -13.60 15.42 0.80
CA SER A 125 -14.95 15.91 0.44
C SER A 125 -15.30 17.17 1.24
N LEU A 126 -15.15 17.12 2.57
CA LEU A 126 -15.46 18.26 3.44
C LEU A 126 -14.55 19.46 3.16
N LEU A 127 -13.27 19.23 2.87
CA LEU A 127 -12.34 20.28 2.50
C LEU A 127 -12.75 20.96 1.18
N SER A 128 -13.17 20.17 0.18
CA SER A 128 -13.67 20.69 -1.10
C SER A 128 -14.91 21.56 -0.89
N ASP A 129 -15.85 21.12 -0.06
CA ASP A 129 -17.06 21.89 0.26
C ASP A 129 -16.72 23.19 1.00
N ALA A 130 -15.80 23.14 1.95
CA ALA A 130 -15.35 24.33 2.69
C ALA A 130 -14.66 25.36 1.77
N VAL A 131 -13.77 24.91 0.88
CA VAL A 131 -13.14 25.79 -0.12
C VAL A 131 -14.19 26.37 -1.06
N GLY A 132 -15.16 25.56 -1.50
CA GLY A 132 -16.29 26.01 -2.32
C GLY A 132 -17.11 27.12 -1.64
N PHE A 133 -17.36 26.99 -0.34
CA PHE A 133 -18.02 28.02 0.45
C PHE A 133 -17.22 29.34 0.50
N PHE A 134 -15.91 29.28 0.78
CA PHE A 134 -15.06 30.48 0.79
C PHE A 134 -14.96 31.15 -0.58
N VAL A 135 -14.86 30.37 -1.65
CA VAL A 135 -14.87 30.88 -3.03
C VAL A 135 -16.20 31.54 -3.36
N SER A 136 -17.32 30.98 -2.91
CA SER A 136 -18.66 31.56 -3.09
C SER A 136 -18.81 32.89 -2.35
N LEU A 137 -18.39 32.95 -1.08
CA LEU A 137 -18.38 34.18 -0.30
C LEU A 137 -17.54 35.27 -0.96
N TYR A 138 -16.34 34.93 -1.44
CA TYR A 138 -15.47 35.87 -2.14
C TYR A 138 -16.15 36.44 -3.40
N LYS A 139 -16.79 35.57 -4.20
CA LYS A 139 -17.52 35.99 -5.40
C LYS A 139 -18.70 36.92 -5.06
N GLU A 140 -19.44 36.65 -4.00
CA GLU A 140 -20.56 37.49 -3.56
C GLU A 140 -20.09 38.88 -3.10
N MET A 141 -19.00 38.95 -2.32
CA MET A 141 -18.42 40.23 -1.89
C MET A 141 -17.91 41.05 -3.08
N ALA A 142 -17.19 40.43 -4.02
CA ALA A 142 -16.65 41.12 -5.19
C ALA A 142 -17.75 41.64 -6.12
N PHE A 143 -18.87 40.92 -6.25
CA PHE A 143 -20.02 41.36 -7.07
C PHE A 143 -20.78 42.53 -6.45
N ARG A 144 -20.76 42.68 -5.12
CA ARG A 144 -21.44 43.79 -4.43
C ARG A 144 -20.60 45.06 -4.30
N LEU A 145 -19.28 44.94 -4.42
CA LEU A 145 -18.34 46.06 -4.34
C LEU A 145 -18.04 46.72 -5.70
N ASN A 146 -18.30 46.01 -6.80
CA ASN A 146 -18.36 46.59 -8.15
C ASN A 146 -19.78 47.04 -8.48
#